data_AF-A0A398BWJ3-F1
#
_entry.id   AF-A0A398BWJ3-F1
#
_cell.length_a   1.000
_cell.length_b   1.000
_cell.length_c   1.000
_cell.angle_alpha   90.00
_cell.angle_beta   90.00
_cell.angle_gamma   90.00
#
_symmetry.space_group_name_H-M   'P 1'
#
loop_
_entity.id
_entity.type
_entity.pdbx_description
1 polymer ?
#
loop_
_entity_poly.entity_id
_entity_poly.type
_entity_poly.pdbx_seq_one_letter_code
_entity_poly.pdbx_strand_id
1 'polypeptide(L)'
;MRQGFPIATRGMTVGLLGGSFDPAHQGHVHITREALRRFGLDRVWWLVTPGNPLKARQPAPMAERLARARALMRHPRVVVTDLEAHLGTRYTAATIRQLQALYPGVNFVWLMGADNLVQFHRWDRWEQIMQAVPVGVLARPGWGLKGRMGRAARVYARERVTEGAAGKLGLLRPPVWVLADVPLNDLSSSAIRARGEWGQGGKAPPG
;
A
#
# COMPACT_ATOMS: atom_id res chain seq x y z
N MET A 1 -7.89 -7.66 21.86
CA MET A 1 -7.99 -7.61 20.38
C MET A 1 -9.35 -7.04 20.01
N ARG A 2 -9.42 -6.02 19.15
CA ARG A 2 -10.71 -5.46 18.66
C ARG A 2 -11.21 -6.30 17.48
N GLN A 3 -12.49 -6.67 17.47
CA GLN A 3 -13.08 -7.36 16.32
C GLN A 3 -12.97 -6.49 15.06
N GLY A 4 -12.72 -7.09 13.91
CA GLY A 4 -12.57 -6.39 12.61
C GLY A 4 -11.18 -5.79 12.34
N PHE A 5 -10.25 -5.83 13.30
CA PHE A 5 -8.93 -5.24 13.17
C PHE A 5 -7.84 -6.31 13.01
N PRO A 6 -6.87 -6.16 12.08
CA PRO A 6 -5.76 -7.08 11.95
C PRO A 6 -4.91 -7.15 13.23
N ILE A 7 -4.30 -8.31 13.49
CA ILE A 7 -3.44 -8.49 14.67
C ILE A 7 -2.04 -7.96 14.37
N ALA A 8 -1.54 -7.09 15.24
CA ALA A 8 -0.13 -6.70 15.35
C ALA A 8 0.20 -6.38 16.80
N THR A 9 1.45 -6.65 17.21
CA THR A 9 1.94 -6.43 18.57
C THR A 9 3.15 -5.49 18.55
N ARG A 10 3.42 -4.87 19.69
CA ARG A 10 4.59 -4.00 19.89
C ARG A 10 5.88 -4.63 19.34
N GLY A 11 6.69 -3.82 18.66
CA GLY A 11 7.94 -4.23 18.02
C GLY A 11 7.79 -4.73 16.59
N MET A 12 6.59 -5.16 16.17
CA MET A 12 6.37 -5.60 14.79
C MET A 12 6.49 -4.44 13.80
N THR A 13 7.02 -4.74 12.62
CA THR A 13 7.03 -3.84 11.46
C THR A 13 5.94 -4.23 10.47
N VAL A 14 4.97 -3.33 10.27
CA VAL A 14 3.78 -3.57 9.45
C VAL A 14 3.75 -2.63 8.25
N GLY A 15 3.79 -3.19 7.06
CA GLY A 15 3.60 -2.44 5.82
C GLY A 15 2.11 -2.17 5.54
N LEU A 16 1.77 -0.93 5.24
CA LEU A 16 0.42 -0.50 4.88
C LEU A 16 0.38 -0.25 3.36
N LEU A 17 -0.32 -1.10 2.62
CA LEU A 17 -0.52 -0.92 1.18
C LEU A 17 -1.96 -0.52 0.91
N GLY A 18 -2.21 0.79 0.76
CA GLY A 18 -3.52 1.31 0.42
C GLY A 18 -3.79 1.30 -1.09
N GLY A 19 -5.03 0.98 -1.47
CA GLY A 19 -5.44 0.98 -2.86
C GLY A 19 -6.95 0.78 -3.03
N SER A 20 -7.48 1.16 -4.19
CA SER A 20 -8.87 0.82 -4.53
C SER A 20 -9.04 -0.68 -4.73
N PHE A 21 -7.98 -1.38 -5.17
CA PHE A 21 -8.02 -2.80 -5.53
C PHE A 21 -9.20 -3.10 -6.46
N ASP A 22 -9.28 -2.30 -7.51
CA ASP A 22 -10.37 -2.29 -8.47
C ASP A 22 -9.87 -2.65 -9.89
N PRO A 23 -9.58 -3.93 -10.19
CA PRO A 23 -9.54 -5.06 -9.26
C PRO A 23 -8.14 -5.25 -8.70
N ALA A 24 -8.03 -5.99 -7.58
CA ALA A 24 -6.75 -6.58 -7.20
C ALA A 24 -6.20 -7.45 -8.34
N HIS A 25 -4.87 -7.49 -8.50
CA HIS A 25 -4.21 -8.22 -9.59
C HIS A 25 -2.78 -8.62 -9.21
N GLN A 26 -2.13 -9.47 -10.02
CA GLN A 26 -0.82 -10.03 -9.69
C GLN A 26 0.27 -8.98 -9.49
N GLY A 27 0.22 -7.83 -10.16
CA GLY A 27 1.09 -6.70 -9.85
C GLY A 27 1.06 -6.26 -8.36
N HIS A 28 -0.13 -6.25 -7.72
CA HIS A 28 -0.24 -5.96 -6.29
C HIS A 28 0.39 -7.07 -5.43
N VAL A 29 0.18 -8.34 -5.80
CA VAL A 29 0.77 -9.51 -5.13
C VAL A 29 2.30 -9.45 -5.20
N HIS A 30 2.83 -9.16 -6.38
CA HIS A 30 4.26 -9.05 -6.64
C HIS A 30 4.90 -7.96 -5.78
N ILE A 31 4.35 -6.74 -5.84
CA ILE A 31 4.82 -5.61 -5.02
C ILE A 31 4.76 -5.93 -3.52
N THR A 32 3.72 -6.64 -3.08
CA THR A 32 3.55 -7.03 -1.67
C THR A 32 4.63 -8.02 -1.22
N ARG A 33 4.95 -9.02 -2.04
CA ARG A 33 6.00 -9.99 -1.76
C ARG A 33 7.39 -9.33 -1.72
N GLU A 34 7.64 -8.43 -2.67
CA GLU A 34 8.89 -7.67 -2.68
C GLU A 34 9.00 -6.72 -1.49
N ALA A 35 7.92 -6.05 -1.09
CA ALA A 35 7.90 -5.20 0.10
C ALA A 35 8.19 -5.99 1.39
N LEU A 36 7.56 -7.16 1.56
CA LEU A 36 7.81 -8.06 2.70
C LEU A 36 9.29 -8.39 2.83
N ARG A 37 9.95 -8.75 1.71
CA ARG A 37 11.36 -9.15 1.69
C ARG A 37 12.30 -7.96 1.87
N ARG A 38 12.11 -6.90 1.09
CA ARG A 38 13.06 -5.77 1.01
C ARG A 38 12.99 -4.85 2.21
N PHE A 39 11.82 -4.70 2.82
CA PHE A 39 11.63 -3.78 3.94
C PHE A 39 11.61 -4.48 5.31
N GLY A 40 11.92 -5.79 5.35
CA GLY A 40 12.00 -6.55 6.59
C GLY A 40 10.67 -6.59 7.35
N LEU A 41 9.55 -6.69 6.64
CA LEU A 41 8.22 -6.55 7.24
C LEU A 41 7.76 -7.88 7.86
N ASP A 42 7.23 -7.80 9.08
CA ASP A 42 6.57 -8.92 9.76
C ASP A 42 5.20 -9.22 9.15
N ARG A 43 4.49 -8.16 8.74
CA ARG A 43 3.16 -8.21 8.13
C ARG A 43 3.00 -7.14 7.06
N VAL A 44 2.10 -7.40 6.12
CA VAL A 44 1.55 -6.37 5.22
C VAL A 44 0.03 -6.37 5.34
N TRP A 45 -0.55 -5.18 5.44
CA TRP A 45 -1.99 -4.98 5.39
C TRP A 45 -2.37 -4.32 4.07
N TRP A 46 -3.21 -4.98 3.30
CA TRP A 46 -3.89 -4.36 2.17
C TRP A 46 -5.09 -3.60 2.69
N LEU A 47 -5.03 -2.27 2.59
CA LEU A 47 -6.10 -1.38 3.00
C LEU A 47 -7.01 -1.14 1.80
N VAL A 48 -8.11 -1.88 1.75
CA VAL A 48 -9.11 -1.72 0.68
C VAL A 48 -9.92 -0.46 0.96
N THR A 49 -9.67 0.60 0.19
CA THR A 49 -10.26 1.91 0.49
C THR A 49 -11.77 1.94 0.20
N PRO A 50 -12.58 2.70 0.98
CA PRO A 50 -13.97 3.00 0.69
C PRO A 50 -14.18 3.78 -0.62
N GLY A 51 -13.11 4.35 -1.18
CA GLY A 51 -13.17 5.19 -2.40
C GLY A 51 -13.32 6.68 -2.09
N ASN A 52 -13.01 7.50 -3.09
CA ASN A 52 -13.15 8.95 -3.01
C ASN A 52 -14.52 9.35 -3.60
N PRO A 53 -15.44 9.92 -2.82
CA PRO A 53 -16.76 10.32 -3.29
C PRO A 53 -16.70 11.40 -4.39
N LEU A 54 -15.61 12.16 -4.48
CA LEU A 54 -15.40 13.19 -5.49
C LEU A 54 -15.01 12.65 -6.87
N LYS A 55 -14.75 11.34 -7.01
CA LYS A 55 -14.44 10.72 -8.30
C LYS A 55 -15.73 10.42 -9.07
N ALA A 56 -15.77 10.82 -10.34
CA ALA A 56 -16.90 10.55 -11.23
C ALA A 56 -17.21 9.05 -11.37
N ARG A 57 -16.18 8.19 -11.36
CA ARG A 57 -16.33 6.73 -11.35
C ARG A 57 -16.02 6.18 -9.97
N GLN A 58 -17.03 5.63 -9.31
CA GLN A 58 -16.84 4.88 -8.07
C GLN A 58 -16.29 3.48 -8.36
N PRO A 59 -15.46 2.91 -7.46
CA PRO A 59 -15.04 1.52 -7.57
C PRO A 59 -16.24 0.58 -7.39
N ALA A 60 -16.05 -0.69 -7.74
CA ALA A 60 -17.04 -1.73 -7.44
C ALA A 60 -17.35 -1.82 -5.92
N PRO A 61 -18.45 -2.46 -5.50
CA PRO A 61 -18.78 -2.63 -4.10
C PRO A 61 -17.61 -3.16 -3.28
N MET A 62 -17.41 -2.61 -2.07
CA MET A 62 -16.23 -2.94 -1.26
C MET A 62 -16.17 -4.43 -0.89
N ALA A 63 -17.31 -5.06 -0.64
CA ALA A 63 -17.41 -6.50 -0.36
C ALA A 63 -16.84 -7.35 -1.52
N GLU A 64 -17.15 -7.01 -2.77
CA GLU A 64 -16.63 -7.72 -3.95
C GLU A 64 -15.11 -7.53 -4.08
N ARG A 65 -14.62 -6.31 -3.88
CA ARG A 65 -13.19 -5.99 -3.93
C ARG A 65 -12.42 -6.73 -2.85
N LEU A 66 -12.94 -6.77 -1.62
CA LEU A 66 -12.38 -7.54 -0.50
C LEU A 66 -12.33 -9.04 -0.83
N ALA A 67 -13.43 -9.61 -1.33
CA ALA A 67 -13.51 -11.03 -1.67
C ALA A 67 -12.45 -11.41 -2.72
N ARG A 68 -12.32 -10.61 -3.79
CA ARG A 68 -11.32 -10.83 -4.84
C ARG A 68 -9.90 -10.64 -4.35
N ALA A 69 -9.64 -9.58 -3.59
CA ALA A 69 -8.32 -9.33 -3.02
C ALA A 69 -7.88 -10.45 -2.07
N ARG A 70 -8.78 -10.97 -1.24
CA ARG A 70 -8.54 -12.13 -0.36
C ARG A 70 -8.30 -13.42 -1.14
N ALA A 71 -9.09 -13.67 -2.18
CA ALA A 71 -8.92 -14.85 -3.04
C ALA A 71 -7.57 -14.84 -3.76
N LEU A 72 -7.12 -13.66 -4.21
CA LEU A 72 -5.87 -13.47 -4.94
C LEU A 72 -4.63 -13.48 -4.02
N MET A 73 -4.68 -12.75 -2.90
CA MET A 73 -3.52 -12.54 -2.04
C MET A 73 -3.48 -13.57 -0.90
N ARG A 74 -3.08 -14.80 -1.26
CA ARG A 74 -2.88 -15.90 -0.29
C ARG A 74 -1.45 -15.89 0.24
N HIS A 75 -1.24 -15.33 1.43
CA HIS A 75 0.06 -15.35 2.11
C HIS A 75 -0.10 -15.20 3.63
N PRO A 76 0.60 -15.99 4.47
CA PRO A 76 0.37 -16.03 5.92
C PRO A 76 0.73 -14.71 6.64
N ARG A 77 1.56 -13.87 6.02
CA ARG A 77 1.94 -12.54 6.55
C ARG A 77 1.14 -11.38 5.94
N VAL A 78 0.13 -11.65 5.12
CA VAL A 78 -0.68 -10.60 4.48
C VAL A 78 -2.13 -10.66 4.96
N VAL A 79 -2.67 -9.51 5.35
CA VAL A 79 -4.07 -9.36 5.74
C VAL A 79 -4.75 -8.38 4.81
N VAL A 80 -5.87 -8.78 4.20
CA VAL A 80 -6.72 -7.91 3.39
C VAL A 80 -7.89 -7.43 4.23
N THR A 81 -8.00 -6.12 4.40
CA THR A 81 -8.87 -5.51 5.40
C THR A 81 -9.52 -4.23 4.89
N ASP A 82 -10.70 -3.96 5.43
CA ASP A 82 -11.53 -2.77 5.31
C ASP A 82 -11.46 -1.91 6.58
N LEU A 83 -10.31 -1.91 7.27
CA LEU A 83 -10.12 -1.17 8.51
C LEU A 83 -10.43 0.32 8.35
N GLU A 84 -10.16 0.92 7.18
CA GLU A 84 -10.47 2.32 6.91
C GLU A 84 -11.98 2.61 7.04
N ALA A 85 -12.83 1.67 6.62
CA ALA A 85 -14.28 1.79 6.78
C ALA A 85 -14.69 1.73 8.27
N HIS A 86 -14.06 0.83 9.04
CA HIS A 86 -14.29 0.70 10.48
C HIS A 86 -13.79 1.93 11.26
N LEU A 87 -12.71 2.57 10.80
CA LEU A 87 -12.17 3.81 11.38
C LEU A 87 -12.91 5.07 10.90
N GLY A 88 -13.81 4.96 9.91
CA GLY A 88 -14.44 6.09 9.26
C GLY A 88 -13.45 7.01 8.54
N THR A 89 -12.29 6.51 8.12
CA THR A 89 -11.25 7.29 7.44
C THR A 89 -11.30 7.13 5.93
N ARG A 90 -11.02 8.23 5.23
CA ARG A 90 -10.83 8.24 3.76
C ARG A 90 -9.48 8.79 3.34
N TYR A 91 -8.76 9.42 4.27
CA TYR A 91 -7.47 10.05 4.03
C TYR A 91 -6.37 9.28 4.76
N THR A 92 -5.30 8.97 4.04
CA THR A 92 -4.16 8.20 4.53
C THR A 92 -3.56 8.78 5.82
N ALA A 93 -3.41 10.12 5.91
CA ALA A 93 -2.92 10.78 7.12
C ALA A 93 -3.80 10.50 8.35
N ALA A 94 -5.13 10.51 8.17
CA ALA A 94 -6.08 10.20 9.24
C ALA A 94 -6.02 8.71 9.61
N THR A 95 -5.93 7.81 8.63
CA THR A 95 -5.78 6.36 8.84
C THR A 95 -4.52 6.07 9.67
N ILE A 96 -3.37 6.62 9.27
CA ILE A 96 -2.08 6.40 9.96
C ILE A 96 -2.14 6.89 11.42
N ARG A 97 -2.65 8.10 11.65
CA ARG A 97 -2.79 8.65 13.01
C ARG A 97 -3.64 7.75 13.91
N GLN A 98 -4.77 7.26 13.41
CA GLN A 98 -5.62 6.35 14.18
C GLN A 98 -4.94 4.99 14.42
N LEU A 99 -4.26 4.44 13.41
CA LEU A 99 -3.52 3.19 13.56
C LEU A 99 -2.41 3.30 14.61
N GLN A 100 -1.63 4.39 14.62
CA GLN A 100 -0.58 4.59 15.62
C GLN A 100 -1.14 4.68 17.04
N ALA A 101 -2.32 5.28 17.22
CA ALA A 101 -3.00 5.34 18.52
C ALA A 101 -3.53 3.96 18.96
N LEU A 102 -4.04 3.15 18.01
CA LEU A 102 -4.63 1.84 18.28
C LEU A 102 -3.60 0.73 18.49
N TYR A 103 -2.41 0.88 17.90
CA TYR A 103 -1.33 -0.12 17.92
C TYR A 103 -0.04 0.50 18.48
N PRO A 104 -0.02 0.86 19.79
CA PRO A 104 1.13 1.52 20.39
C PRO A 104 2.39 0.64 20.30
N GLY A 105 3.45 1.20 19.73
CA GLY A 105 4.74 0.56 19.55
C GLY A 105 4.82 -0.43 18.37
N VAL A 106 3.83 -0.45 17.48
CA VAL A 106 3.96 -1.06 16.14
C VAL A 106 4.65 -0.06 15.22
N ASN A 107 5.62 -0.56 14.44
CA ASN A 107 6.35 0.22 13.46
C ASN A 107 5.63 0.16 12.11
N PHE A 108 4.83 1.17 11.79
CA PHE A 108 4.13 1.24 10.52
C PHE A 108 5.02 1.79 9.40
N VAL A 109 4.96 1.18 8.22
CA VAL A 109 5.61 1.65 7.00
C VAL A 109 4.54 1.85 5.94
N TRP A 110 4.46 3.03 5.33
CA TRP A 110 3.57 3.23 4.19
C TRP A 110 4.19 2.68 2.91
N LEU A 111 3.45 1.85 2.18
CA LEU A 111 3.87 1.23 0.93
C LEU A 111 3.14 1.86 -0.25
N MET A 112 3.87 2.22 -1.29
CA MET A 112 3.26 2.69 -2.54
C MET A 112 4.11 2.36 -3.77
N GLY A 113 3.49 2.39 -4.96
CA GLY A 113 4.23 2.36 -6.22
C GLY A 113 4.87 3.70 -6.57
N ALA A 114 5.93 3.69 -7.38
CA ALA A 114 6.56 4.91 -7.88
C ALA A 114 5.62 5.80 -8.71
N ASP A 115 4.58 5.23 -9.31
CA ASP A 115 3.49 5.97 -9.96
C ASP A 115 2.66 6.81 -8.96
N ASN A 116 2.39 6.28 -7.78
CA ASN A 116 1.75 7.05 -6.71
C ASN A 116 2.67 8.17 -6.19
N LEU A 117 3.98 7.92 -6.08
CA LEU A 117 4.95 8.93 -5.63
C LEU A 117 4.92 10.21 -6.48
N VAL A 118 4.73 10.08 -7.79
CA VAL A 118 4.63 11.24 -8.72
C VAL A 118 3.50 12.18 -8.28
N GLN A 119 2.36 11.63 -7.89
CA GLN A 119 1.15 12.40 -7.52
C GLN A 119 0.96 12.55 -6.01
N PHE A 120 1.88 12.02 -5.20
CA PHE A 120 1.73 11.95 -3.75
C PHE A 120 1.57 13.31 -3.07
N HIS A 121 2.22 14.34 -3.61
CA HIS A 121 2.08 15.73 -3.17
C HIS A 121 0.67 16.34 -3.31
N ARG A 122 -0.25 15.63 -3.98
CA ARG A 122 -1.66 16.00 -4.12
C ARG A 122 -2.56 15.29 -3.10
N TRP A 123 -2.01 14.38 -2.31
CA TRP A 123 -2.78 13.69 -1.27
C TRP A 123 -3.05 14.65 -0.11
N ASP A 124 -4.19 14.45 0.54
CA ASP A 124 -4.54 15.22 1.72
C ASP A 124 -3.45 15.08 2.79
N ARG A 125 -2.90 16.23 3.22
CA ARG A 125 -1.87 16.32 4.26
C ARG A 125 -0.68 15.38 4.00
N TRP A 126 -0.22 15.29 2.74
CA TRP A 126 0.86 14.38 2.33
C TRP A 126 2.16 14.57 3.13
N GLU A 127 2.48 15.79 3.57
CA GLU A 127 3.63 16.07 4.44
C GLU A 127 3.45 15.40 5.82
N GLN A 128 2.24 15.41 6.38
CA GLN A 128 1.97 14.71 7.65
C GLN A 128 2.14 13.20 7.52
N ILE A 129 1.90 12.62 6.34
CA ILE A 129 2.18 11.20 6.08
C ILE A 129 3.68 10.94 6.16
N MET A 130 4.49 11.75 5.45
CA MET A 130 5.95 11.63 5.46
C MET A 130 6.54 11.81 6.85
N GLN A 131 5.96 12.71 7.66
CA GLN A 131 6.41 12.96 9.03
C GLN A 131 5.94 11.89 10.03
N ALA A 132 4.89 11.13 9.70
CA ALA A 132 4.31 10.15 10.63
C ALA A 132 4.93 8.75 10.51
N VAL A 133 5.32 8.32 9.31
CA VAL A 133 5.81 6.95 9.05
C VAL A 133 6.91 6.92 7.99
N PRO A 134 7.82 5.92 8.02
CA PRO A 134 8.70 5.63 6.91
C PRO A 134 7.91 5.25 5.65
N VAL A 135 8.43 5.62 4.48
CA VAL A 135 7.77 5.35 3.19
C VAL A 135 8.61 4.43 2.32
N GLY A 136 8.06 3.25 2.01
CA GLY A 136 8.63 2.29 1.07
C GLY A 136 8.02 2.44 -0.31
N VAL A 137 8.78 2.93 -1.28
CA VAL A 137 8.34 3.10 -2.66
C VAL A 137 8.89 1.97 -3.53
N LEU A 138 8.01 1.28 -4.25
CA LEU A 138 8.39 0.20 -5.16
C LEU A 138 8.28 0.68 -6.61
N ALA A 139 9.41 0.77 -7.30
CA ALA A 139 9.48 1.20 -8.69
C ALA A 139 9.37 0.01 -9.65
N ARG A 140 8.33 0.02 -10.48
CA ARG A 140 8.28 -0.85 -11.66
C ARG A 140 9.23 -0.28 -12.74
N PRO A 141 9.72 -1.11 -13.69
CA PRO A 141 10.55 -0.64 -14.79
C PRO A 141 9.91 0.55 -15.52
N GLY A 142 10.72 1.57 -15.83
CA GLY A 142 10.27 2.82 -16.46
C GLY A 142 9.66 3.87 -15.53
N TRP A 143 9.35 3.54 -14.26
CA TRP A 143 8.79 4.50 -13.29
C TRP A 143 9.81 5.08 -12.30
N GLY A 144 10.98 4.45 -12.15
CA GLY A 144 12.00 4.90 -11.20
C GLY A 144 12.42 6.36 -11.39
N LEU A 145 12.67 6.78 -12.64
CA LEU A 145 13.05 8.17 -12.97
C LEU A 145 11.92 9.16 -12.70
N LYS A 146 10.70 8.85 -13.17
CA LYS A 146 9.52 9.72 -12.97
C LYS A 146 9.20 9.90 -11.49
N GLY A 147 9.27 8.82 -10.71
CA GLY A 147 9.09 8.86 -9.26
C GLY A 147 10.10 9.79 -8.57
N ARG A 148 11.39 9.70 -8.95
CA ARG A 148 12.45 10.57 -8.41
C ARG A 148 12.25 12.05 -8.73
N MET A 149 11.56 12.38 -9.81
CA MET A 149 11.26 13.76 -10.21
C MET A 149 9.99 14.33 -9.55
N GLY A 150 9.19 13.49 -8.87
CA GLY A 150 7.97 13.93 -8.17
C GLY A 150 8.26 15.00 -7.11
N ARG A 151 7.31 15.91 -6.86
CA ARG A 151 7.47 16.98 -5.86
C ARG A 151 7.85 16.42 -4.48
N ALA A 152 7.22 15.34 -4.04
CA ALA A 152 7.55 14.70 -2.77
C ALA A 152 9.01 14.20 -2.70
N ALA A 153 9.50 13.57 -3.77
CA ALA A 153 10.88 13.09 -3.86
C ALA A 153 11.90 14.24 -3.83
N ARG A 154 11.55 15.41 -4.40
CA ARG A 154 12.39 16.62 -4.37
C ARG A 154 12.41 17.29 -3.01
N VAL A 155 11.23 17.45 -2.38
CA VAL A 155 11.10 18.06 -1.05
C VAL A 155 11.84 17.24 0.00
N TYR A 156 11.71 15.90 -0.07
CA TYR A 156 12.34 14.97 0.88
C TYR A 156 13.60 14.31 0.32
N ALA A 157 14.37 15.00 -0.53
CA ALA A 157 15.53 14.39 -1.19
C ALA A 157 16.63 13.96 -0.22
N ARG A 158 16.78 14.67 0.92
CA ARG A 158 17.81 14.41 1.94
C ARG A 158 17.44 13.24 2.86
N GLU A 159 16.16 12.94 2.94
CA GLU A 159 15.54 11.89 3.74
C GLU A 159 15.47 10.55 2.99
N ARG A 160 15.96 10.52 1.74
CA ARG A 160 16.01 9.29 0.96
C ARG A 160 17.19 8.43 1.39
N VAL A 161 16.89 7.22 1.87
CA VAL A 161 17.93 6.23 2.18
C VAL A 161 18.20 5.31 0.98
N THR A 162 19.32 4.61 1.03
CA THR A 162 19.71 3.62 0.02
C THR A 162 18.94 2.32 0.18
N GLU A 163 18.92 1.48 -0.86
CA GLU A 163 18.34 0.13 -0.76
C GLU A 163 19.03 -0.74 0.31
N GLY A 164 20.31 -0.49 0.62
CA GLY A 164 21.01 -1.21 1.70
C GLY A 164 20.41 -0.97 3.09
N ALA A 165 19.77 0.18 3.30
CA ALA A 165 19.06 0.48 4.55
C ALA A 165 17.59 0.01 4.54
N ALA A 166 17.07 -0.45 3.40
CA ALA A 166 15.66 -0.78 3.20
C ALA A 166 15.15 -1.83 4.19
N GLY A 167 15.95 -2.85 4.50
CA GLY A 167 15.58 -3.93 5.41
C GLY A 167 15.30 -3.50 6.85
N LYS A 168 15.71 -2.28 7.24
CA LYS A 168 15.46 -1.68 8.55
C LYS A 168 14.55 -0.44 8.48
N LEU A 169 13.91 -0.20 7.33
CA LEU A 169 13.15 1.02 7.07
C LEU A 169 12.13 1.35 8.16
N GLY A 170 11.39 0.35 8.65
CA GLY A 170 10.40 0.53 9.71
C GLY A 170 10.97 0.95 11.06
N LEU A 171 12.28 0.79 11.27
CA LEU A 171 12.98 1.15 12.51
C LEU A 171 13.65 2.54 12.43
N LEU A 172 13.63 3.18 11.25
CA LEU A 172 14.19 4.51 11.04
C LEU A 172 13.17 5.58 11.47
N ARG A 173 13.66 6.73 11.93
CA ARG A 173 12.79 7.85 12.31
C ARG A 173 12.30 8.58 11.05
N PRO A 174 10.98 8.78 10.89
CA PRO A 174 10.45 9.67 9.88
C PRO A 174 10.91 11.13 10.11
N PRO A 175 11.01 11.95 9.04
CA PRO A 175 10.73 11.59 7.66
C PRO A 175 11.89 10.79 7.06
N VAL A 176 11.55 9.65 6.44
CA VAL A 176 12.53 8.77 5.78
C VAL A 176 11.83 7.95 4.72
N TRP A 177 12.48 7.76 3.57
CA TRP A 177 11.90 6.96 2.51
C TRP A 177 12.94 6.26 1.66
N VAL A 178 12.52 5.21 0.97
CA VAL A 178 13.37 4.46 0.05
C VAL A 178 12.62 4.21 -1.25
N LEU A 179 13.37 4.18 -2.35
CA LEU A 179 12.89 3.74 -3.65
C LEU A 179 13.61 2.45 -3.98
N ALA A 180 12.87 1.34 -4.07
CA ALA A 180 13.39 0.04 -4.41
C ALA A 180 12.93 -0.38 -5.81
N ASP A 181 13.88 -0.74 -6.67
CA ASP A 181 13.58 -1.19 -8.03
C ASP A 181 13.09 -2.65 -8.03
N VAL A 182 11.89 -2.88 -8.56
CA VAL A 182 11.21 -4.18 -8.58
C VAL A 182 11.24 -4.78 -9.99
N PRO A 183 11.54 -6.10 -10.14
CA PRO A 183 11.49 -6.76 -11.45
C PRO A 183 10.14 -6.61 -12.16
N LEU A 184 10.17 -6.65 -13.49
CA LEU A 184 9.02 -6.39 -14.36
C LEU A 184 7.80 -7.28 -14.01
N ASN A 185 6.63 -6.65 -13.94
CA ASN A 185 5.33 -7.32 -13.92
C ASN A 185 4.33 -6.42 -14.65
N ASP A 186 3.88 -6.84 -15.83
CA ASP A 186 3.15 -6.00 -16.79
C ASP A 186 1.66 -5.82 -16.49
N LEU A 187 1.18 -6.26 -15.33
CA LEU A 187 -0.24 -6.23 -14.99
C LEU A 187 -0.66 -4.94 -14.27
N SER A 188 -1.69 -4.26 -14.79
CA SER A 188 -2.31 -3.08 -14.20
C SER A 188 -3.84 -3.19 -14.13
N SER A 189 -4.44 -2.56 -13.11
CA SER A 189 -5.90 -2.57 -12.92
C SER A 189 -6.63 -1.93 -14.09
N SER A 190 -6.08 -0.85 -14.66
CA SER A 190 -6.67 -0.16 -15.82
C SER A 190 -6.71 -1.05 -17.06
N ALA A 191 -5.65 -1.83 -17.32
CA ALA A 191 -5.63 -2.78 -18.43
C ALA A 191 -6.67 -3.91 -18.24
N ILE A 192 -6.79 -4.45 -17.03
CA ILE A 192 -7.77 -5.51 -16.71
C ILE A 192 -9.20 -5.01 -16.91
N ARG A 193 -9.50 -3.77 -16.47
CA ARG A 193 -10.81 -3.16 -16.71
C ARG A 193 -11.09 -2.94 -18.19
N ALA A 194 -10.11 -2.45 -18.95
CA ALA A 194 -10.25 -2.24 -20.39
C ALA A 194 -10.54 -3.53 -21.16
N ARG A 195 -10.04 -4.68 -20.67
CA ARG A 195 -10.31 -6.01 -21.24
C ARG A 195 -11.63 -6.64 -20.79
N GLY A 196 -12.43 -5.98 -19.96
CA GLY A 196 -13.70 -6.54 -19.45
C GLY A 196 -13.53 -7.68 -18.44
N GLU A 197 -12.29 -7.98 -18.03
CA GLU A 197 -11.94 -9.07 -17.10
C GLU A 197 -12.40 -8.80 -15.66
N TRP A 198 -13.06 -7.67 -15.39
CA TRP A 198 -13.80 -7.50 -14.15
C TRP A 198 -14.86 -8.59 -13.97
N GLY A 199 -15.50 -9.10 -15.02
CA GLY A 199 -16.56 -10.09 -14.90
C GLY A 199 -16.11 -11.55 -14.69
N GLN A 200 -14.87 -11.91 -15.03
CA GLN A 200 -14.51 -13.32 -15.31
C GLN A 200 -13.71 -14.05 -14.22
N GLY A 201 -13.33 -13.39 -13.12
CA GLY A 201 -12.46 -13.96 -12.08
C GLY A 201 -13.11 -14.93 -11.08
N GLY A 202 -14.25 -15.55 -11.42
CA GLY A 202 -15.08 -16.34 -10.50
C GLY A 202 -15.10 -17.86 -10.70
N LYS A 203 -14.37 -18.43 -11.65
CA LYS A 203 -14.25 -19.89 -11.75
C LYS A 203 -12.96 -20.37 -11.09
N ALA A 204 -13.12 -21.00 -9.93
CA ALA A 204 -12.10 -21.88 -9.37
C ALA A 204 -11.72 -22.94 -10.42
N PRO A 205 -10.44 -23.33 -10.53
CA PRO A 205 -10.08 -24.48 -11.36
C PRO A 205 -10.82 -25.73 -10.84
N PRO A 206 -11.33 -26.61 -11.71
CA PRO A 206 -11.79 -27.92 -11.26
C PRO A 206 -10.62 -28.65 -10.62
N GLY A 207 -10.92 -29.33 -9.50
CA GLY A 207 -9.94 -30.02 -8.65
C GLY A 207 -9.21 -31.17 -9.32
#